data_AF-A0A538AF77-F1
#
_entry.id   AF-A0A538AF77-F1
#
_cell.length_a   1.000
_cell.length_b   1.000
_cell.length_c   1.000
_cell.angle_alpha   90.00
_cell.angle_beta   90.00
_cell.angle_gamma   90.00
#
_symmetry.space_group_name_H-M   'P 1'
#
loop_
_entity.id
_entity.type
_entity.pdbx_description
1 polymer ?
#
loop_
_entity_poly.entity_id
_entity_poly.type
_entity_poly.pdbx_seq_one_letter_code
_entity_poly.pdbx_strand_id
1 'polypeptide(L)'
;MSPQTVTDAGPNGSFFLQGKWFNGGEFVRAAQDGARVELPFFARNVFIVAAPAGAKATVSVLLDGKPVPKQYLGADAPGGIITVNRDDLFQALHLGGAGVHRLTLTVSKGFELYTFTFG
;
A
#
# COMPACT_ATOMS: atom_id res chain seq x y z
N MET A 1 -6.41 23.77 7.80
CA MET A 1 -5.11 23.21 7.39
C MET A 1 -5.24 22.76 5.95
N SER A 2 -4.48 23.36 5.03
CA SER A 2 -4.52 23.00 3.61
C SER A 2 -3.82 21.65 3.39
N PRO A 3 -4.30 20.79 2.47
CA PRO A 3 -3.57 19.59 2.10
C PRO A 3 -2.23 19.99 1.47
N GLN A 4 -1.12 19.48 2.01
CA GLN A 4 0.21 19.65 1.42
C GLN A 4 0.41 18.61 0.33
N THR A 5 0.87 19.04 -0.85
CA THR A 5 1.31 18.17 -1.94
C THR A 5 2.64 17.53 -1.54
N VAL A 6 2.70 16.19 -1.49
CA VAL A 6 3.94 15.45 -1.22
C VAL A 6 4.78 15.43 -2.50
N THR A 7 5.76 16.33 -2.59
CA THR A 7 6.59 16.50 -3.79
C THR A 7 7.88 15.69 -3.81
N ASP A 8 8.27 15.02 -2.72
CA ASP A 8 9.50 14.23 -2.70
C ASP A 8 9.29 12.86 -2.05
N ALA A 9 9.96 11.84 -2.60
CA ALA A 9 10.18 10.58 -1.89
C ALA A 9 10.89 10.93 -0.58
N GLY A 10 10.22 10.79 0.56
CA GLY A 10 10.83 11.13 1.84
C GLY A 10 12.13 10.34 2.03
N PRO A 11 13.28 11.00 2.28
CA PRO A 11 14.42 10.28 2.83
C PRO A 11 14.00 9.69 4.20
N ASN A 12 14.52 8.50 4.56
CA ASN A 12 14.36 7.86 5.88
C ASN A 12 13.14 6.93 6.10
N GLY A 13 12.62 6.25 5.09
CA GLY A 13 11.62 5.18 5.31
C GLY A 13 10.21 5.67 5.68
N SER A 14 9.89 6.92 5.33
CA SER A 14 8.55 7.49 5.50
C SER A 14 7.58 6.99 4.42
N PHE A 15 6.31 6.86 4.78
CA PHE A 15 5.19 6.73 3.85
C PHE A 15 4.16 7.83 4.13
N PHE A 16 3.31 8.11 3.16
CA PHE A 16 2.35 9.21 3.25
C PHE A 16 0.93 8.68 3.14
N LEU A 17 0.03 9.30 3.90
CA LEU A 17 -1.38 8.97 3.94
C LEU A 17 -2.18 10.13 3.37
N GLN A 18 -3.07 9.85 2.43
CA GLN A 18 -4.02 10.81 1.88
C GLN A 18 -5.46 10.32 2.13
N GLY A 19 -6.36 11.26 2.46
CA GLY A 19 -7.74 10.97 2.82
C GLY A 19 -7.93 10.88 4.33
N LYS A 20 -9.03 10.27 4.77
CA LYS A 20 -9.36 10.13 6.20
C LYS A 20 -8.82 8.82 6.74
N TRP A 21 -8.01 8.92 7.79
CA TRP A 21 -7.40 7.78 8.47
C TRP A 21 -7.69 7.85 9.96
N PHE A 22 -7.91 6.68 10.56
CA PHE A 22 -7.94 6.49 12.00
C PHE A 22 -6.59 5.92 12.43
N ASN A 23 -5.94 6.56 13.41
CA ASN A 23 -4.73 6.04 14.02
C ASN A 23 -5.11 5.14 15.21
N GLY A 24 -4.87 3.83 15.07
CA GLY A 24 -5.11 2.83 16.11
C GLY A 24 -3.91 2.56 17.01
N GLY A 25 -2.80 3.29 16.84
CA GLY A 25 -1.53 3.03 17.54
C GLY A 25 -0.69 1.97 16.84
N GLU A 26 -1.23 0.76 16.68
CA GLU A 26 -0.55 -0.37 16.03
C GLU A 26 -0.76 -0.42 14.51
N PHE A 27 -1.84 0.20 14.03
CA PHE A 27 -2.20 0.28 12.62
C PHE A 27 -2.78 1.65 12.29
N VAL A 28 -2.79 1.96 11.00
CA VAL A 28 -3.62 3.03 10.44
C VAL A 28 -4.75 2.43 9.64
N ARG A 29 -5.98 2.88 9.90
CA ARG A 29 -7.18 2.38 9.24
C ARG A 29 -7.79 3.41 8.32
N ALA A 30 -8.08 3.02 7.08
CA ALA A 30 -8.82 3.85 6.15
C ALA A 30 -10.24 4.12 6.69
N ALA A 31 -10.56 5.38 6.97
CA ALA A 31 -11.87 5.81 7.44
C ALA A 31 -12.81 6.24 6.29
N GLN A 32 -12.32 6.14 5.05
CA GLN A 32 -13.01 6.54 3.83
C GLN A 32 -12.57 5.66 2.65
N ASP A 33 -13.48 5.39 1.71
CA ASP A 33 -13.15 4.75 0.43
C ASP A 33 -12.30 5.66 -0.46
N GLY A 34 -11.29 5.06 -1.10
CA GLY A 34 -10.36 5.80 -1.94
C GLY A 34 -9.28 6.55 -1.16
N ALA A 35 -9.12 6.27 0.13
CA ALA A 35 -7.94 6.70 0.88
C ALA A 35 -6.68 6.14 0.21
N ARG A 36 -5.56 6.86 0.28
CA ARG A 36 -4.32 6.47 -0.41
C ARG A 36 -3.12 6.38 0.51
N VAL A 37 -2.24 5.47 0.16
CA VAL A 37 -0.90 5.33 0.74
C VAL A 37 0.13 5.52 -0.37
N GLU A 38 1.13 6.36 -0.13
CA GLU A 38 2.28 6.54 -1.03
C GLU A 38 3.54 6.09 -0.30
N LEU A 39 4.28 5.16 -0.91
CA LEU A 39 5.50 4.59 -0.34
C LEU A 39 6.62 4.65 -1.38
N PRO A 40 7.63 5.53 -1.19
CA PRO A 40 8.92 5.35 -1.85
C PRO A 40 9.66 4.15 -1.24
N PHE A 41 10.26 3.29 -2.06
CA PHE A 41 10.97 2.11 -1.57
C PHE A 41 12.19 1.75 -2.44
N PHE A 42 13.11 0.97 -1.85
CA PHE A 42 14.17 0.25 -2.56
C PHE A 42 14.10 -1.24 -2.21
N ALA A 43 13.56 -2.06 -3.11
CA ALA A 43 13.39 -3.50 -2.89
C ALA A 43 13.07 -4.22 -4.20
N ARG A 44 13.16 -5.55 -4.19
CA ARG A 44 12.63 -6.39 -5.26
C ARG A 44 11.19 -6.81 -4.95
N ASN A 45 10.93 -7.17 -3.70
CA ASN A 45 9.64 -7.61 -3.21
C ASN A 45 9.08 -6.56 -2.26
N VAL A 46 7.78 -6.29 -2.37
CA VAL A 46 7.06 -5.43 -1.42
C VAL A 46 5.88 -6.21 -0.87
N PHE A 47 5.82 -6.29 0.45
CA PHE A 47 4.73 -6.94 1.17
C PHE A 47 4.04 -5.95 2.10
N ILE A 48 2.77 -6.23 2.38
CA ILE A 48 1.92 -5.42 3.24
C ILE A 48 1.37 -6.33 4.33
N VAL A 49 1.59 -5.98 5.60
CA VAL A 49 0.87 -6.61 6.71
C VAL A 49 -0.41 -5.82 6.91
N ALA A 50 -1.55 -6.48 6.68
CA ALA A 50 -2.85 -5.82 6.68
C ALA A 50 -3.94 -6.70 7.27
N ALA A 51 -5.01 -6.05 7.72
CA ALA A 51 -6.24 -6.67 8.17
C ALA A 51 -7.47 -5.92 7.64
N PRO A 52 -8.65 -6.57 7.57
CA PRO A 52 -9.90 -5.87 7.36
C PRO A 52 -10.59 -5.61 8.72
N ALA A 53 -11.05 -4.38 8.95
CA ALA A 53 -11.90 -4.06 10.11
C ALA A 53 -13.32 -4.70 10.04
N GLY A 54 -13.58 -5.56 9.06
CA GLY A 54 -14.86 -6.19 8.74
C GLY A 54 -14.66 -7.40 7.84
N ALA A 55 -15.64 -7.75 6.99
CA ALA A 55 -15.54 -8.96 6.17
C ALA A 55 -14.42 -8.94 5.11
N LYS A 56 -14.15 -7.77 4.52
CA LYS A 56 -13.07 -7.58 3.54
C LYS A 56 -12.75 -6.11 3.31
N ALA A 57 -11.55 -5.85 2.83
CA ALA A 57 -11.13 -4.59 2.24
C ALA A 57 -10.41 -4.86 0.89
N THR A 58 -10.39 -3.87 0.00
CA THR A 58 -9.74 -3.97 -1.30
C THR A 58 -8.65 -2.91 -1.44
N VAL A 59 -7.54 -3.29 -2.05
CA VAL A 59 -6.39 -2.42 -2.29
C VAL A 59 -6.05 -2.46 -3.77
N SER A 60 -6.14 -1.33 -4.45
CA SER A 60 -5.59 -1.17 -5.80
C SER A 60 -4.14 -0.72 -5.73
N VAL A 61 -3.29 -1.35 -6.53
CA VAL A 61 -1.83 -1.15 -6.53
C VAL A 61 -1.39 -0.49 -7.82
N LEU A 62 -0.59 0.57 -7.72
CA LEU A 62 0.15 1.16 -8.83
C LEU A 62 1.64 1.16 -8.52
N LEU A 63 2.44 1.00 -9.58
CA LEU A 63 3.90 1.13 -9.56
C LEU A 63 4.28 2.35 -10.39
N ASP A 64 4.99 3.29 -9.78
CA ASP A 64 5.43 4.54 -10.41
C ASP A 64 4.27 5.30 -11.09
N GLY A 65 3.11 5.33 -10.41
CA GLY A 65 1.88 5.99 -10.86
C GLY A 65 1.15 5.29 -12.02
N LYS A 66 1.57 4.09 -12.41
CA LYS A 66 1.00 3.33 -13.54
C LYS A 66 0.47 1.97 -13.08
N PRO A 67 -0.47 1.34 -13.83
CA PRO A 67 -0.86 -0.04 -13.59
C PRO A 67 0.36 -0.95 -13.58
N VAL A 68 0.42 -1.85 -12.61
CA VAL A 68 1.56 -2.76 -12.45
C VAL A 68 1.60 -3.75 -13.62
N PRO A 69 2.72 -3.88 -14.35
CA PRO A 69 2.88 -4.91 -15.36
C PRO A 69 2.65 -6.31 -14.78
N LYS A 70 2.01 -7.20 -15.54
CA LYS A 70 1.63 -8.55 -15.07
C LYS A 70 2.80 -9.32 -14.43
N GLN A 71 4.00 -9.21 -14.99
CA GLN A 71 5.20 -9.90 -14.51
C GLN A 71 5.74 -9.36 -13.18
N TYR A 72 5.24 -8.21 -12.71
CA TYR A 72 5.67 -7.54 -11.47
C TYR A 72 4.63 -7.58 -10.36
N LEU A 73 3.46 -8.18 -10.62
CA LEU A 73 2.45 -8.39 -9.60
C LEU A 73 2.93 -9.41 -8.58
N GLY A 74 2.77 -9.09 -7.29
CA GLY A 74 2.93 -10.08 -6.24
C GLY A 74 1.80 -11.12 -6.25
N ALA A 75 2.03 -12.25 -5.59
CA ALA A 75 1.09 -13.38 -5.59
C ALA A 75 -0.32 -13.01 -5.08
N ASP A 76 -0.42 -12.03 -4.19
CA ASP A 76 -1.68 -11.59 -3.58
C ASP A 76 -2.34 -10.41 -4.29
N ALA A 77 -1.74 -9.89 -5.36
CA ALA A 77 -2.24 -8.76 -6.12
C ALA A 77 -2.61 -9.10 -7.58
N PRO A 78 -3.32 -10.21 -7.88
CA PRO A 78 -3.66 -10.53 -9.26
C PRO A 78 -4.47 -9.38 -9.90
N GLY A 79 -4.05 -8.94 -11.08
CA GLY A 79 -4.65 -7.79 -11.76
C GLY A 79 -4.41 -6.43 -11.07
N GLY A 80 -3.46 -6.35 -10.14
CA GLY A 80 -3.16 -5.13 -9.38
C GLY A 80 -4.12 -4.86 -8.23
N ILE A 81 -4.94 -5.85 -7.83
CA ILE A 81 -5.89 -5.73 -6.72
C ILE A 81 -5.58 -6.78 -5.65
N ILE A 82 -5.40 -6.35 -4.41
CA ILE A 82 -5.33 -7.24 -3.24
C ILE A 82 -6.69 -7.25 -2.56
N THR A 83 -7.18 -8.44 -2.22
CA THR A 83 -8.36 -8.63 -1.35
C THR A 83 -7.88 -9.00 0.04
N VAL A 84 -8.05 -8.08 1.00
CA VAL A 84 -7.72 -8.29 2.40
C VAL A 84 -8.95 -8.82 3.10
N ASN A 85 -8.97 -10.11 3.43
CA ASN A 85 -10.10 -10.79 4.07
C ASN A 85 -9.70 -11.52 5.37
N ARG A 86 -8.47 -11.32 5.81
CA ARG A 86 -7.86 -11.87 7.02
C ARG A 86 -6.62 -11.05 7.37
N ASP A 87 -6.12 -11.28 8.57
CA ASP A 87 -4.90 -10.67 9.09
C ASP A 87 -3.71 -11.47 8.55
N ASP A 88 -2.98 -10.91 7.59
CA ASP A 88 -1.90 -11.65 6.92
C ASP A 88 -0.87 -10.73 6.28
N LEU A 89 0.21 -11.34 5.78
CA LEU A 89 1.19 -10.76 4.89
C LEU A 89 0.75 -10.95 3.44
N PHE A 90 0.57 -9.86 2.71
CA PHE A 90 0.19 -9.87 1.30
C PHE A 90 1.36 -9.38 0.43
N GLN A 91 1.79 -10.17 -0.54
CA GLN A 91 2.78 -9.77 -1.54
C GLN A 91 2.14 -8.87 -2.60
N ALA A 92 2.46 -7.58 -2.59
CA ALA A 92 1.94 -6.60 -3.53
C ALA A 92 2.74 -6.55 -4.84
N LEU A 93 4.08 -6.64 -4.74
CA LEU A 93 4.99 -6.54 -5.88
C LEU A 93 6.06 -7.64 -5.85
N HIS A 94 6.43 -8.12 -7.04
CA HIS A 94 7.54 -9.04 -7.28
C HIS A 94 8.34 -8.59 -8.51
N LEU A 95 9.30 -7.68 -8.31
CA LEU A 95 10.04 -7.07 -9.41
C LEU A 95 11.16 -8.00 -9.95
N GLY A 96 11.66 -7.66 -11.15
CA GLY A 96 12.80 -8.36 -11.76
C GLY A 96 14.13 -8.22 -11.01
N GLY A 97 14.24 -7.20 -10.15
CA GLY A 97 15.41 -6.92 -9.32
C GLY A 97 15.11 -5.80 -8.32
N ALA A 98 16.02 -5.55 -7.40
CA ALA A 98 15.88 -4.43 -6.46
C ALA A 98 16.11 -3.10 -7.18
N GLY A 99 15.27 -2.10 -6.89
CA GLY A 99 15.35 -0.78 -7.49
C GLY A 99 14.56 0.26 -6.70
N VAL A 100 14.82 1.54 -6.98
CA VAL A 100 14.07 2.67 -6.39
C VAL A 100 12.77 2.87 -7.16
N HIS A 101 11.64 2.80 -6.46
CA HIS A 101 10.31 2.92 -7.03
C HIS A 101 9.34 3.62 -6.08
N ARG A 102 8.15 3.93 -6.58
CA ARG A 102 7.00 4.38 -5.77
C ARG A 102 5.84 3.40 -5.88
N LEU A 103 5.38 2.93 -4.73
CA LEU A 103 4.13 2.20 -4.58
C LEU A 103 3.02 3.19 -4.23
N THR A 104 1.93 3.16 -4.98
CA THR A 104 0.68 3.85 -4.61
C THR A 104 -0.39 2.81 -4.34
N LEU A 105 -1.01 2.91 -3.16
CA LEU A 105 -2.19 2.12 -2.80
C LEU A 105 -3.42 3.01 -2.79
N THR A 106 -4.52 2.55 -3.39
CA THR A 106 -5.85 3.14 -3.18
C THR A 106 -6.72 2.09 -2.50
N VAL A 107 -7.24 2.41 -1.32
CA VAL A 107 -7.85 1.43 -0.42
C VAL A 107 -9.30 1.72 -0.12
N SER A 108 -10.09 0.68 0.12
CA SER A 108 -11.45 0.82 0.64
C SER A 108 -11.45 1.18 2.12
N LYS A 109 -12.55 1.76 2.60
CA LYS A 109 -12.80 1.96 4.02
C LYS A 109 -12.66 0.62 4.76
N GLY A 110 -12.05 0.66 5.95
CA GLY A 110 -11.84 -0.51 6.78
C GLY A 110 -10.56 -1.30 6.49
N PHE A 111 -9.77 -0.91 5.48
CA PHE A 111 -8.41 -1.42 5.32
C PHE A 111 -7.53 -0.95 6.49
N GLU A 112 -6.91 -1.88 7.20
CA GLU A 112 -5.95 -1.63 8.28
C GLU A 112 -4.54 -1.98 7.79
N LEU A 113 -3.64 -0.99 7.84
CA LEU A 113 -2.24 -1.13 7.50
C LEU A 113 -1.40 -1.16 8.77
N TYR A 114 -0.68 -2.25 8.99
CA TYR A 114 0.25 -2.39 10.12
C TYR A 114 1.65 -1.99 9.72
N THR A 115 2.17 -2.55 8.62
CA THR A 115 3.53 -2.26 8.16
C THR A 115 3.74 -2.63 6.70
N PHE A 116 4.85 -2.15 6.14
CA PHE A 116 5.44 -2.63 4.91
C PHE A 116 6.69 -3.44 5.23
N THR A 117 6.89 -4.54 4.51
CA THR A 117 8.15 -5.31 4.58
C THR A 117 8.69 -5.58 3.18
N PHE A 118 9.98 -5.89 3.10
CA PHE A 118 10.73 -5.87 1.85
C PHE A 118 11.66 -7.08 1.74
N GLY A 119 12.00 -7.46 0.51
CA GLY A 119 13.01 -8.47 0.18
C GLY A 119 13.35 -8.49 -1.30
#